data_AF-A0AAV9BE55-F1
#
_entry.id   AF-A0AAV9BE55-F1
#
_cell.length_a   1.000
_cell.length_b   1.000
_cell.length_c   1.000
_cell.angle_alpha   90.00
_cell.angle_beta   90.00
_cell.angle_gamma   90.00
#
_symmetry.space_group_name_H-M   'P 1'
#
loop_
_entity.id
_entity.type
_entity.pdbx_description
1 polymer ?
#
loop_
_entity_poly.entity_id
_entity_poly.type
_entity_poly.pdbx_seq_one_letter_code
_entity_poly.pdbx_strand_id
1 'polypeptide(L)'
;MNSSEHEIVIAGGGICGLVTALALHRYEIVDLYDGRQREEPVGKGELRSFKRSDLVHTLANHLSHETILFVQWVISIKTNPEVGFSILHCVDGTVINCKILIGCERVNSIVAKSLGLKAPRNLSTCAIRAYTSYPNGHGFTNEFIRMTRGDGLNDRLNP
;
A
#
# COMPACT_ATOMS: atom_id res chain seq x y z
N MET A 1 19.13 21.36 10.84
CA MET A 1 17.87 20.64 10.60
C MET A 1 17.55 20.79 9.13
N ASN A 2 17.48 19.69 8.39
CA ASN A 2 17.05 19.70 7.00
C ASN A 2 15.53 19.57 7.00
N SER A 3 14.82 20.60 6.53
CA SER A 3 13.36 20.67 6.50
C SER A 3 12.94 20.78 5.04
N SER A 4 12.16 19.82 4.55
CA SER A 4 11.61 19.86 3.20
C SER A 4 10.10 20.08 3.24
N GLU A 5 9.59 20.80 2.25
CA GLU A 5 8.16 21.03 2.07
C GLU A 5 7.68 20.30 0.83
N HIS A 6 6.60 19.53 0.97
CA HIS A 6 6.01 18.74 -0.10
C HIS A 6 4.51 18.98 -0.15
N GLU A 7 3.91 18.91 -1.33
CA GLU A 7 2.45 19.04 -1.43
C GLU A 7 1.74 17.79 -0.90
N ILE A 8 2.17 16.62 -1.39
CA ILE A 8 1.63 15.31 -1.01
C ILE A 8 2.78 14.43 -0.49
N VAL A 9 2.55 13.78 0.64
CA VAL A 9 3.44 12.73 1.17
C VAL A 9 2.65 11.44 1.33
N ILE A 10 3.19 10.35 0.79
CA ILE A 10 2.64 9.00 0.96
C ILE A 10 3.52 8.25 1.96
N ALA A 11 2.98 7.96 3.14
CA ALA A 11 3.66 7.17 4.14
C ALA A 11 3.56 5.68 3.79
N GLY A 12 4.66 5.09 3.31
CA GLY A 12 4.80 3.65 3.12
C GLY A 12 5.02 3.21 1.67
N GLY A 13 6.23 2.71 1.36
CA GLY A 13 6.61 2.18 0.04
C GLY A 13 6.15 0.75 -0.25
N GLY A 14 4.96 0.37 0.23
CA GLY A 14 4.33 -0.92 -0.10
C GLY A 14 3.60 -0.87 -1.45
N ILE A 15 2.94 -1.97 -1.82
CA ILE A 15 2.10 -2.02 -3.04
C ILE A 15 1.07 -0.89 -3.03
N CYS A 16 0.34 -0.69 -1.92
CA CYS A 16 -0.64 0.39 -1.78
C CYS A 16 -0.01 1.76 -2.06
N GLY A 17 1.06 2.12 -1.35
CA GLY A 17 1.69 3.43 -1.51
C GLY A 17 2.29 3.67 -2.90
N LEU A 18 2.93 2.65 -3.50
CA LEU A 18 3.49 2.76 -4.85
C LEU A 18 2.40 2.89 -5.92
N VAL A 19 1.27 2.16 -5.79
CA VAL A 19 0.13 2.31 -6.70
C VAL A 19 -0.50 3.69 -6.54
N THR A 20 -0.68 4.18 -5.30
CA THR A 20 -1.18 5.54 -5.04
C THR A 20 -0.26 6.59 -5.66
N ALA A 21 1.06 6.45 -5.47
CA ALA A 21 2.05 7.35 -6.06
C ALA A 21 1.96 7.33 -7.59
N LEU A 22 1.85 6.15 -8.20
CA LEU A 22 1.77 6.00 -9.65
C LEU A 22 0.47 6.57 -10.21
N ALA A 23 -0.64 6.40 -9.49
CA ALA A 23 -1.90 7.03 -9.85
C ALA A 23 -1.74 8.55 -9.84
N LEU A 24 -1.30 9.13 -8.71
CA LEU A 24 -1.12 10.59 -8.60
C LEU A 24 -0.13 11.15 -9.63
N HIS A 25 0.97 10.44 -9.91
CA HIS A 25 1.95 10.82 -10.92
C HIS A 25 1.35 10.87 -12.33
N ARG A 26 0.39 9.98 -12.66
CA ARG A 26 -0.23 9.94 -14.00
C ARG A 26 -1.34 10.98 -14.18
N TYR A 27 -1.79 11.64 -13.11
CA TYR A 27 -2.98 12.50 -13.13
C TYR A 27 -2.71 14.00 -12.92
N GLU A 28 -1.45 14.47 -12.75
CA GLU A 28 -1.11 15.91 -12.60
C GLU A 28 -2.17 16.75 -11.83
N ILE A 29 -2.34 16.50 -10.51
CA ILE A 29 -2.93 17.39 -9.47
C ILE A 29 -4.48 17.31 -9.21
N VAL A 30 -4.83 17.16 -7.92
CA VAL A 30 -6.01 17.60 -7.08
C VAL A 30 -7.49 17.42 -7.54
N ASP A 31 -8.27 16.78 -6.63
CA ASP A 31 -9.74 16.75 -6.32
C ASP A 31 -10.80 16.75 -7.45
N LEU A 32 -11.85 15.90 -7.43
CA LEU A 32 -12.90 15.79 -6.40
C LEU A 32 -13.64 14.42 -6.43
N TYR A 33 -14.20 14.08 -5.28
CA TYR A 33 -15.19 13.03 -5.03
C TYR A 33 -16.50 13.24 -5.83
N ASP A 34 -16.97 12.22 -6.54
CA ASP A 34 -18.41 11.92 -6.69
C ASP A 34 -18.68 10.61 -5.95
N GLY A 35 -19.56 10.69 -4.94
CA GLY A 35 -19.96 9.61 -4.04
C GLY A 35 -20.82 8.54 -4.70
N ARG A 36 -20.39 8.02 -5.85
CA ARG A 36 -20.92 6.78 -6.42
C ARG A 36 -19.89 5.68 -6.19
N GLN A 37 -20.19 4.78 -5.26
CA GLN A 37 -19.66 3.42 -5.41
C GLN A 37 -20.21 2.92 -6.74
N ARG A 38 -19.37 2.94 -7.77
CA ARG A 38 -19.56 2.03 -8.89
C ARG A 38 -19.27 0.67 -8.28
N GLU A 39 -20.32 -0.11 -8.04
CA GLU A 39 -20.20 -1.55 -8.09
C GLU A 39 -19.75 -1.86 -9.52
N GLU A 40 -18.44 -1.80 -9.74
CA GLU A 40 -17.85 -2.57 -10.83
C GLU A 40 -18.32 -3.99 -10.58
N PRO A 41 -19.03 -4.64 -11.53
CA PRO A 41 -19.31 -6.06 -11.39
C PRO A 41 -17.95 -6.70 -11.10
N VAL A 42 -17.87 -7.51 -10.04
CA VAL A 42 -16.69 -8.36 -9.82
C VAL A 42 -16.52 -9.07 -11.15
N GLY A 43 -15.54 -8.63 -11.94
CA GLY A 43 -15.36 -9.16 -13.27
C GLY A 43 -15.25 -10.68 -13.16
N LYS A 44 -15.51 -11.41 -14.24
CA LYS A 44 -14.89 -12.72 -14.40
C LYS A 44 -13.37 -12.50 -14.40
N GLY A 45 -12.81 -12.32 -13.22
CA GLY A 45 -11.48 -11.78 -13.01
C GLY A 45 -10.48 -12.91 -13.17
N GLU A 46 -9.45 -12.66 -13.96
CA GLU A 46 -8.32 -13.54 -14.03
C GLU A 46 -7.52 -13.44 -12.73
N LEU A 47 -7.27 -14.58 -12.06
CA LEU A 47 -6.42 -14.63 -10.89
C LEU A 47 -4.97 -14.87 -11.33
N ARG A 48 -4.09 -13.88 -11.14
CA ARG A 48 -2.66 -14.05 -11.33
C ARG A 48 -1.93 -13.75 -10.03
N SER A 49 -1.11 -14.70 -9.58
CA SER A 49 -0.24 -14.52 -8.41
C SER A 49 1.10 -13.93 -8.85
N PHE A 50 1.57 -12.91 -8.13
CA PHE A 50 2.88 -12.31 -8.35
C PHE A 50 3.74 -12.41 -7.09
N LYS A 51 5.06 -12.52 -7.27
CA LYS A 51 5.98 -12.29 -6.18
C LYS A 51 5.84 -10.84 -5.72
N ARG A 52 5.67 -10.66 -4.41
CA ARG A 52 5.56 -9.32 -3.82
C ARG A 52 6.77 -8.44 -4.19
N SER A 53 7.98 -9.02 -4.16
CA SER A 53 9.22 -8.32 -4.50
C SER A 53 9.18 -7.75 -5.91
N ASP A 54 8.74 -8.56 -6.86
CA ASP A 54 8.77 -8.24 -8.29
C ASP A 54 7.73 -7.17 -8.58
N LEU A 55 6.54 -7.28 -7.98
CA LEU A 55 5.50 -6.26 -8.09
C LEU A 55 5.96 -4.92 -7.49
N VAL A 56 6.56 -4.93 -6.29
CA VAL A 56 7.06 -3.71 -5.64
C VAL A 56 8.18 -3.07 -6.46
N HIS A 57 9.16 -3.83 -6.94
CA HIS A 57 10.23 -3.31 -7.78
C HIS A 57 9.69 -2.75 -9.09
N THR A 58 8.78 -3.49 -9.74
CA THR A 58 8.17 -3.04 -10.99
C THR A 58 7.45 -1.71 -10.77
N LEU A 59 6.61 -1.60 -9.75
CA LEU A 59 5.90 -0.36 -9.45
C LEU A 59 6.86 0.79 -9.13
N ALA A 60 7.91 0.55 -8.33
CA ALA A 60 8.90 1.56 -7.98
C ALA A 60 9.68 2.06 -9.21
N ASN A 61 10.03 1.17 -10.14
CA ASN A 61 10.75 1.52 -11.37
C ASN A 61 9.91 2.33 -12.38
N HIS A 62 8.58 2.36 -12.22
CA HIS A 62 7.69 3.18 -13.05
C HIS A 62 7.47 4.59 -12.46
N LEU A 63 8.06 4.90 -11.32
CA LEU A 63 8.04 6.23 -10.72
C LEU A 63 9.35 6.96 -11.04
N SER A 64 9.30 8.29 -11.16
CA SER A 64 10.52 9.09 -11.24
C SER A 64 11.35 8.93 -9.95
N HIS A 65 12.68 8.93 -10.07
CA HIS A 65 13.58 8.75 -8.92
C HIS A 65 13.41 9.83 -7.84
N GLU A 66 12.85 10.99 -8.18
CA GLU A 66 12.58 12.10 -7.27
C GLU A 66 11.27 11.94 -6.49
N THR A 67 10.38 11.02 -6.90
CA THR A 67 9.08 10.80 -6.24
C THR A 67 9.23 9.97 -4.95
N ILE A 68 10.23 9.09 -4.88
CA ILE A 68 10.36 8.15 -3.76
C ILE A 68 11.45 8.63 -2.81
N LEU A 69 11.02 9.18 -1.66
CA LEU A 69 11.91 9.46 -0.55
C LEU A 69 11.92 8.27 0.41
N PHE A 70 13.04 7.55 0.43
CA PHE A 70 13.30 6.54 1.46
C PHE A 70 13.78 7.23 2.73
N VAL A 71 12.83 7.69 3.53
CA VAL A 71 13.12 8.25 4.85
C VAL A 71 13.13 7.14 5.90
N GLN A 72 13.96 7.30 6.93
CA GLN A 72 13.89 6.44 8.10
C GLN A 72 12.54 6.62 8.79
N TRP A 73 12.12 5.64 9.61
CA TRP A 73 10.81 5.59 10.25
C TRP A 73 10.30 6.95 10.72
N VAL A 74 9.08 7.31 10.33
CA VAL A 74 8.35 8.43 10.96
C VAL A 74 8.10 8.03 12.40
N ILE A 75 8.26 8.94 13.35
CA ILE A 75 8.04 8.70 14.79
C ILE A 75 6.90 9.52 15.36
N SER A 76 6.60 10.67 14.76
CA SER A 76 5.47 11.48 15.18
C SER A 76 4.93 12.32 14.03
N ILE A 77 3.63 12.60 14.10
CA ILE A 77 2.92 13.47 13.19
C ILE A 77 2.28 14.55 14.05
N LYS A 78 2.53 15.81 13.70
CA LYS A 78 1.84 16.96 14.27
C LYS A 78 1.09 17.67 13.16
N THR A 79 -0.20 17.92 13.36
CA THR A 79 -0.97 18.78 12.46
C THR A 79 -0.90 20.19 13.01
N ASN A 80 -0.47 21.15 12.18
CA ASN A 80 -0.56 22.56 12.53
C ASN A 80 -1.93 23.09 12.04
N PRO A 81 -2.88 23.39 12.95
CA PRO A 81 -4.22 23.83 12.56
C PRO A 81 -4.24 25.20 11.88
N GLU A 82 -3.24 26.04 12.15
CA GLU A 82 -3.20 27.42 11.62
C GLU A 82 -2.69 27.48 10.18
N VAL A 83 -1.79 26.55 9.82
CA VAL A 83 -1.12 26.54 8.50
C VAL A 83 -1.64 25.41 7.62
N GLY A 84 -2.39 24.45 8.17
CA GLY A 84 -2.97 23.33 7.44
C GLY A 84 -1.97 22.23 7.04
N PHE A 85 -0.73 22.29 7.53
CA PHE A 85 0.31 21.29 7.23
C PHE A 85 0.36 20.17 8.28
N SER A 86 0.64 18.97 7.80
CA SER A 86 1.13 17.85 8.60
C SER A 86 2.66 17.87 8.65
N ILE A 87 3.22 17.85 9.85
CA ILE A 87 4.65 17.86 10.13
C ILE A 87 5.03 16.46 10.61
N LEU A 88 5.84 15.76 9.82
CA LEU A 88 6.36 14.44 10.12
C LEU A 88 7.77 14.59 10.67
N HIS A 89 8.01 13.98 11.82
CA HIS A 89 9.35 13.84 12.37
C HIS A 89 9.84 12.41 12.17
N CYS A 90 11.02 12.26 11.58
CA CYS A 90 11.69 10.97 11.34
C CYS A 90 12.73 10.65 12.43
N VAL A 91 13.07 9.36 12.56
CA VAL A 91 14.08 8.88 13.53
C VAL A 91 15.44 9.57 13.35
N ASP A 92 15.84 9.85 12.11
CA ASP A 92 17.11 10.47 11.75
C ASP A 92 17.15 11.99 12.02
N GLY A 93 16.07 12.56 12.56
CA GLY A 93 15.92 13.99 12.79
C GLY A 93 15.46 14.79 11.56
N THR A 94 15.20 14.13 10.43
CA THR A 94 14.59 14.76 9.26
C THR A 94 13.18 15.23 9.61
N VAL A 95 12.82 16.43 9.13
CA VAL A 95 11.48 17.00 9.28
C VAL A 95 10.88 17.19 7.90
N ILE A 96 9.68 16.63 7.69
CA ILE A 96 8.97 16.71 6.43
C ILE A 96 7.65 17.42 6.68
N ASN A 97 7.43 18.54 5.99
CA ASN A 97 6.17 19.27 6.03
C ASN A 97 5.35 18.92 4.79
N CYS A 98 4.07 18.63 4.96
CA CYS A 98 3.19 18.34 3.83
C CYS A 98 1.78 18.87 3.99
N LYS A 99 1.15 19.27 2.88
CA LYS A 99 -0.26 19.69 2.89
C LYS A 99 -1.18 18.47 3.03
N ILE A 100 -0.87 17.42 2.27
CA ILE A 100 -1.64 16.17 2.24
C ILE A 100 -0.75 15.01 2.67
N LEU A 101 -1.18 14.27 3.69
CA LEU A 101 -0.53 13.05 4.15
C LEU A 101 -1.44 11.84 3.89
N ILE A 102 -0.96 10.88 3.08
CA ILE A 102 -1.67 9.65 2.78
C ILE A 102 -1.00 8.47 3.52
N GLY A 103 -1.75 7.82 4.41
CA GLY A 103 -1.28 6.64 5.12
C GLY A 103 -1.41 5.35 4.29
N CYS A 104 -0.30 4.86 3.76
CA CYS A 104 -0.21 3.56 3.07
C CYS A 104 0.68 2.56 3.84
N GLU A 105 0.84 2.80 5.14
CA GLU A 105 1.58 1.96 6.06
C GLU A 105 0.80 0.68 6.39
N ARG A 106 1.48 -0.32 6.94
CA ARG A 106 0.86 -1.60 7.28
C ARG A 106 0.07 -1.49 8.58
N VAL A 107 -0.26 -2.64 9.16
CA VAL A 107 -0.97 -2.81 10.44
C VAL A 107 -0.49 -1.91 11.59
N ASN A 108 0.77 -1.48 11.62
CA ASN A 108 1.28 -0.54 12.63
C ASN A 108 1.42 0.89 12.07
N SER A 109 0.35 1.45 11.51
CA SER A 109 0.39 2.79 10.91
C SER A 109 0.42 3.89 11.96
N ILE A 110 1.35 4.82 11.81
CA ILE A 110 1.48 6.03 12.62
C ILE A 110 0.47 7.08 12.15
N VAL A 111 0.20 7.14 10.84
CA VAL A 111 -0.86 7.98 10.27
C VAL A 111 -2.23 7.56 10.82
N ALA A 112 -2.53 6.26 10.91
CA ALA A 112 -3.79 5.78 11.49
C ALA A 112 -3.91 6.17 12.98
N LYS A 113 -2.82 6.07 13.74
CA LYS A 113 -2.78 6.47 15.15
C LYS A 113 -2.97 7.98 15.32
N SER A 114 -2.36 8.81 14.48
CA SER A 114 -2.53 10.27 14.55
C SER A 114 -3.96 10.71 14.24
N LEU A 115 -4.69 9.94 13.42
CA LEU A 115 -6.11 10.14 13.14
C LEU A 115 -7.04 9.59 14.25
N GLY A 116 -6.51 9.01 15.33
CA GLY A 116 -7.30 8.43 16.41
C GLY A 116 -8.03 7.14 16.04
N LEU A 117 -7.60 6.46 14.96
CA LEU A 117 -8.20 5.18 14.56
C LEU A 117 -7.89 4.09 15.60
N LYS A 118 -8.85 3.18 15.80
CA LYS A 118 -8.68 2.04 16.70
C LYS A 118 -7.59 1.12 16.17
N ALA A 119 -6.87 0.49 17.10
CA ALA A 119 -5.89 -0.54 16.76
C ALA A 119 -6.56 -1.69 15.96
N PRO A 120 -5.84 -2.30 15.01
CA PRO A 120 -6.34 -3.46 14.29
C PRO A 120 -6.75 -4.58 15.26
N ARG A 121 -7.89 -5.22 15.00
CA ARG A 121 -8.33 -6.41 15.73
C ARG A 121 -7.76 -7.65 15.07
N ASN A 122 -7.10 -8.50 15.84
CA ASN A 122 -6.69 -9.82 15.36
C ASN A 122 -7.93 -10.69 15.15
N LEU A 123 -7.99 -11.35 13.99
CA LEU A 123 -9.00 -12.37 13.72
C LEU A 123 -8.46 -13.72 14.21
N SER A 124 -9.37 -14.62 14.62
CA SER A 124 -9.02 -16.01 14.99
C SER A 124 -8.59 -16.86 13.79
N THR A 125 -8.76 -16.34 12.58
CA THR A 125 -8.35 -16.99 11.34
C THR A 125 -6.84 -16.93 11.16
N CYS A 126 -6.22 -18.09 10.97
CA CYS A 126 -4.83 -18.22 10.54
C CYS A 126 -4.78 -18.60 9.06
N ALA A 127 -3.81 -18.04 8.32
CA ALA A 127 -3.54 -18.44 6.94
C ALA A 127 -2.09 -18.93 6.83
N ILE A 128 -1.92 -20.13 6.28
CA ILE A 128 -0.60 -20.68 5.94
C ILE A 128 -0.40 -20.46 4.44
N ARG A 129 0.69 -19.79 4.07
CA ARG A 129 1.07 -19.58 2.66
C ARG A 129 2.44 -20.20 2.44
N ALA A 130 2.58 -20.93 1.35
CA ALA A 130 3.84 -21.50 0.89
C ALA A 130 4.15 -21.00 -0.52
N TYR A 131 5.44 -20.88 -0.82
CA TYR A 131 5.94 -20.59 -2.15
C TYR A 131 7.05 -21.59 -2.45
N THR A 132 7.08 -22.08 -3.69
CA THR A 132 8.09 -23.03 -4.17
C THR A 132 8.56 -22.61 -5.55
N SER A 133 9.74 -23.09 -5.95
CA SER A 133 10.37 -22.75 -7.23
C SER A 133 10.49 -24.00 -8.09
N TYR A 134 10.03 -23.92 -9.33
CA TYR A 134 10.12 -24.99 -10.31
C TYR A 134 10.93 -24.50 -11.52
N PRO A 135 12.26 -24.72 -11.55
CA PRO A 135 13.13 -24.24 -12.63
C PRO A 135 12.71 -24.71 -14.03
N ASN A 136 12.11 -25.90 -14.12
CA ASN A 136 11.63 -26.50 -15.37
C ASN A 136 10.10 -26.41 -15.52
N GLY A 137 9.42 -25.59 -14.71
CA GLY A 137 7.95 -25.55 -14.64
C GLY A 137 7.35 -26.59 -13.70
N HIS A 138 6.14 -26.34 -13.20
CA HIS A 138 5.47 -27.18 -12.20
C HIS A 138 4.56 -28.27 -12.79
N GLY A 139 4.40 -28.33 -14.13
CA GLY A 139 3.56 -29.31 -14.81
C GLY A 139 2.05 -29.05 -14.74
N PHE A 140 1.56 -28.32 -13.73
CA PHE A 140 0.15 -27.91 -13.63
C PHE A 140 -0.30 -26.93 -14.72
N THR A 141 -1.60 -26.94 -15.02
CA THR A 141 -2.24 -25.93 -15.89
C THR A 141 -2.33 -24.57 -15.19
N ASN A 142 -2.55 -23.48 -15.95
CA ASN A 142 -2.75 -22.13 -15.42
C ASN A 142 -4.18 -21.93 -14.84
N GLU A 143 -4.76 -22.98 -14.27
CA GLU A 143 -6.08 -22.95 -13.67
C GLU A 143 -5.99 -22.99 -12.15
N PHE A 144 -6.72 -22.09 -11.50
CA PHE A 144 -6.80 -22.02 -10.05
C PHE A 144 -8.16 -22.56 -9.61
N ILE A 145 -8.16 -23.51 -8.69
CA ILE A 145 -9.37 -23.97 -8.03
C ILE A 145 -9.45 -23.25 -6.68
N ARG A 146 -10.49 -22.43 -6.54
CA ARG A 146 -10.87 -21.81 -5.27
C ARG A 146 -11.95 -22.68 -4.60
N MET A 147 -11.58 -23.32 -3.51
CA MET A 147 -12.48 -24.13 -2.70
C MET A 147 -12.87 -23.37 -1.43
N THR A 148 -14.16 -23.26 -1.17
CA THR A 148 -14.70 -22.72 0.09
C THR A 148 -15.30 -23.87 0.88
N ARG A 149 -14.79 -24.11 2.10
CA ARG A 149 -15.37 -25.09 3.04
C ARG A 149 -15.68 -24.40 4.36
N GLY A 150 -16.96 -24.16 4.64
CA GLY A 150 -17.37 -23.28 5.74
C GLY A 150 -16.84 -21.86 5.51
N ASP A 151 -16.29 -21.22 6.54
CA ASP A 151 -15.66 -19.88 6.47
C ASP A 151 -14.22 -19.90 5.93
N GLY A 152 -13.69 -21.08 5.58
CA GLY A 152 -12.31 -21.25 5.13
C GLY A 152 -12.16 -21.13 3.61
N LEU A 153 -11.13 -20.40 3.16
CA LEU A 153 -10.73 -20.30 1.76
C LEU A 153 -9.45 -21.08 1.48
N ASN A 154 -9.48 -21.97 0.48
CA ASN A 154 -8.31 -22.68 -0.02
C ASN A 154 -8.19 -22.51 -1.53
N ASP A 155 -7.05 -22.02 -1.99
CA ASP A 155 -6.71 -21.94 -3.42
C ASP A 155 -5.64 -23.00 -3.73
N ARG A 156 -5.83 -23.78 -4.80
CA ARG A 156 -4.86 -24.78 -5.28
C ARG A 156 -4.75 -24.73 -6.82
N LEU A 157 -3.59 -25.11 -7.33
CA LEU A 157 -3.40 -25.34 -8.77
C LEU A 157 -4.13 -26.64 -9.18
N ASN A 158 -4.74 -26.65 -10.36
CA ASN A 158 -5.40 -27.83 -10.90
C ASN A 158 -4.32 -28.85 -11.34
N PRO A 159 -4.35 -30.11 -10.84
CA PRO A 159 -3.39 -31.16 -11.20
C PRO A 159 -3.25 -31.40 -12.69
#